data_AF-A0A4D7C8H1-F1
#
_entry.id   AF-A0A4D7C8H1-F1
#
_cell.length_a   1.000
_cell.length_b   1.000
_cell.length_c   1.000
_cell.angle_alpha   90.00
_cell.angle_beta   90.00
_cell.angle_gamma   90.00
#
_symmetry.space_group_name_H-M   'P 1'
#
loop_
_entity.id
_entity.type
_entity.pdbx_description
1 polymer ?
#
loop_
_entity_poly.entity_id
_entity_poly.type
_entity_poly.pdbx_seq_one_letter_code
_entity_poly.pdbx_strand_id
1 'polypeptide(L)'
;MEVAGAAGVGVPPPVPVVSDLVPLRTGDAGASVSALQQALRDWGYGLTITGVFDPETAAVVTAFQRHFRQACVDGVADPQTQAVLRALA
;
A
#
# COMPACT_ATOMS: atom_id res chain seq x y z
N MET A 1 -32.15 -21.56 -11.03
CA MET A 1 -30.90 -21.94 -11.72
C MET A 1 -30.43 -20.70 -12.45
N GLU A 2 -29.34 -20.12 -11.92
CA GLU A 2 -28.41 -19.12 -12.49
C GLU A 2 -28.81 -18.29 -13.72
N VAL A 3 -28.64 -16.96 -13.66
CA VAL A 3 -27.68 -16.21 -14.51
C VAL A 3 -27.42 -14.83 -13.91
N ALA A 4 -26.14 -14.51 -13.83
CA ALA A 4 -25.54 -13.28 -13.35
C ALA A 4 -25.73 -12.09 -14.30
N GLY A 5 -25.47 -10.88 -13.81
CA GLY A 5 -24.99 -9.78 -14.66
C GLY A 5 -25.66 -8.43 -14.44
N ALA A 6 -25.17 -7.68 -13.47
CA ALA A 6 -25.13 -6.22 -13.57
C ALA A 6 -23.75 -5.78 -13.07
N ALA A 7 -22.82 -5.70 -14.02
CA ALA A 7 -21.50 -5.12 -13.81
C ALA A 7 -21.68 -3.66 -13.38
N GLY A 8 -21.60 -3.41 -12.08
CA GLY A 8 -21.29 -2.08 -11.59
C GLY A 8 -19.89 -1.74 -12.09
N VAL A 9 -19.79 -0.80 -13.02
CA VAL A 9 -18.51 -0.13 -13.29
C VAL A 9 -18.18 0.63 -12.01
N GLY A 10 -17.52 -0.06 -11.08
CA GLY A 10 -16.88 0.55 -9.94
C GLY A 10 -15.81 1.45 -10.53
N VAL A 11 -16.13 2.73 -10.68
CA VAL A 11 -15.11 3.74 -10.96
C VAL A 11 -14.07 3.52 -9.87
N PRO A 12 -12.84 3.07 -10.21
CA PRO A 12 -11.81 2.96 -9.19
C PRO A 12 -11.73 4.35 -8.54
N PRO A 13 -11.64 4.44 -7.19
CA PRO A 13 -11.45 5.73 -6.56
C PRO A 13 -10.29 6.45 -7.27
N PRO A 14 -10.39 7.78 -7.50
CA PRO A 14 -9.40 8.51 -8.27
C PRO A 14 -8.02 8.14 -7.75
N VAL A 15 -7.20 7.52 -8.60
CA VAL A 15 -5.87 7.08 -8.19
C VAL A 15 -5.11 8.33 -7.75
N PRO A 16 -4.73 8.45 -6.47
CA PRO A 16 -4.02 9.64 -6.03
C PRO A 16 -2.71 9.75 -6.79
N VAL A 17 -2.48 10.91 -7.42
CA VAL A 17 -1.21 11.26 -8.08
C VAL A 17 -0.10 11.12 -7.05
N VAL A 18 1.03 10.51 -7.45
CA VAL A 18 2.11 10.14 -6.54
C VAL A 18 2.59 11.28 -5.65
N SER A 19 2.61 12.53 -6.15
CA SER A 19 3.02 13.73 -5.41
C SER A 19 2.02 14.22 -4.37
N ASP A 20 0.76 13.74 -4.42
CA ASP A 20 -0.32 14.08 -3.49
C ASP A 20 -0.44 13.05 -2.36
N LEU A 21 0.36 11.98 -2.42
CA LEU A 21 0.34 10.93 -1.41
C LEU A 21 0.88 11.46 -0.09
N VAL A 22 0.07 11.37 0.96
CA VAL A 22 0.53 11.63 2.31
C VAL A 22 1.47 10.49 2.72
N PRO A 23 2.69 10.79 3.23
CA PRO A 23 3.58 9.76 3.75
C PRO A 23 2.92 9.04 4.93
N LEU A 24 2.95 7.71 4.92
CA LEU A 24 2.39 6.87 5.97
C LEU A 24 3.51 6.31 6.86
N ARG A 25 3.32 6.36 8.17
CA ARG A 25 4.30 5.96 9.18
C ARG A 25 3.62 5.36 10.41
N THR A 26 4.43 4.81 11.30
CA THR A 26 3.95 4.19 12.54
C THR A 26 3.00 5.11 13.30
N GLY A 27 1.81 4.60 13.64
CA GLY A 27 0.74 5.34 14.31
C GLY A 27 -0.34 5.89 13.38
N ASP A 28 -0.10 5.95 12.07
CA ASP A 28 -1.15 6.29 11.10
C ASP A 28 -2.16 5.14 10.97
N ALA A 29 -3.40 5.47 10.63
CA ALA A 29 -4.46 4.50 10.41
C ALA A 29 -5.46 4.98 9.37
N GLY A 30 -6.20 4.04 8.77
CA GLY A 30 -7.28 4.30 7.83
C GLY A 30 -7.06 3.66 6.46
N ALA A 31 -7.91 4.05 5.51
CA ALA A 31 -7.98 3.42 4.18
C ALA A 31 -6.65 3.45 3.41
N SER A 32 -5.86 4.52 3.55
CA SER A 32 -4.54 4.63 2.90
C SER A 32 -3.56 3.57 3.41
N VAL A 33 -3.59 3.27 4.71
CA VAL A 33 -2.77 2.21 5.30
C VAL A 33 -3.27 0.84 4.86
N SER A 34 -4.58 0.60 4.86
CA SER A 34 -5.14 -0.65 4.34
C SER A 34 -4.75 -0.89 2.89
N ALA A 35 -4.77 0.15 2.05
CA ALA A 35 -4.36 0.07 0.65
C ALA A 35 -2.86 -0.24 0.51
N LEU A 36 -2.00 0.39 1.33
CA LEU A 36 -0.57 0.06 1.38
C LEU A 36 -0.34 -1.40 1.77
N GLN A 37 -1.01 -1.86 2.83
CA GLN A 37 -0.88 -3.23 3.30
C GLN A 37 -1.38 -4.23 2.26
N GLN A 38 -2.49 -3.93 1.59
CA GLN A 38 -2.99 -4.76 0.50
C GLN A 38 -1.95 -4.87 -0.62
N ALA A 39 -1.40 -3.75 -1.08
CA ALA A 39 -0.40 -3.75 -2.15
C ALA A 39 0.89 -4.51 -1.77
N LEU A 40 1.36 -4.38 -0.52
CA LEU A 40 2.48 -5.18 -0.02
C LEU A 40 2.13 -6.68 0.01
N ARG A 41 0.90 -7.02 0.40
CA ARG A 41 0.45 -8.41 0.43
C ARG A 41 0.36 -9.02 -0.96
N ASP A 42 -0.20 -8.27 -1.90
CA ASP A 42 -0.34 -8.70 -3.30
C ASP A 42 1.01 -8.90 -3.97
N TRP A 43 2.04 -8.13 -3.56
CA TRP A 43 3.43 -8.35 -4.00
C TRP A 43 4.05 -9.63 -3.43
N GLY A 44 3.55 -10.12 -2.28
CA GLY A 44 4.01 -11.37 -1.66
C GLY A 44 4.48 -11.23 -0.21
N TYR A 45 4.33 -10.06 0.42
CA TYR A 45 4.59 -9.94 1.85
C TYR A 45 3.44 -10.55 2.66
N GLY A 46 3.75 -11.43 3.61
CA GLY A 46 2.76 -12.04 4.49
C GLY A 46 2.34 -11.10 5.62
N LEU A 47 1.62 -10.02 5.32
CA LEU A 47 1.06 -9.13 6.35
C LEU A 47 -0.46 -9.16 6.44
N THR A 48 -0.94 -8.82 7.62
CA THR A 48 -2.37 -8.65 7.90
C THR A 48 -2.82 -7.24 7.51
N ILE A 49 -3.94 -7.13 6.81
CA ILE A 49 -4.54 -5.83 6.48
C ILE A 49 -5.36 -5.37 7.69
N THR A 50 -4.71 -4.66 8.61
CA THR A 50 -5.31 -4.11 9.82
C THR A 50 -5.85 -2.69 9.61
N GLY A 51 -5.38 -2.00 8.57
CA GLY A 51 -5.61 -0.57 8.37
C GLY A 51 -4.91 0.32 9.40
N VAL A 52 -3.99 -0.22 10.18
CA VAL A 52 -3.16 0.51 11.15
C VAL A 52 -1.71 0.31 10.78
N PHE A 53 -0.94 1.39 10.73
CA PHE A 53 0.47 1.34 10.43
C PHE A 53 1.18 1.03 11.73
N ASP A 54 1.22 -0.25 12.04
CA ASP A 54 1.80 -0.80 13.25
C ASP A 54 3.29 -1.17 13.00
N PRO A 55 4.04 -1.58 14.04
CA PRO A 55 5.45 -1.94 13.91
C PRO A 55 5.71 -3.09 12.91
N GLU A 56 4.78 -4.02 12.71
CA GLU A 56 4.88 -5.08 11.70
C GLU A 56 4.85 -4.47 10.30
N THR A 57 3.88 -3.58 10.05
CA THR A 57 3.78 -2.83 8.78
C THR A 57 5.06 -2.03 8.51
N ALA A 58 5.60 -1.34 9.53
CA ALA A 58 6.86 -0.60 9.40
C ALA A 58 8.05 -1.50 9.03
N ALA A 59 8.14 -2.69 9.63
CA ALA A 59 9.19 -3.66 9.33
C ALA A 59 9.09 -4.17 7.88
N VAL A 60 7.88 -4.43 7.39
CA VAL A 60 7.62 -4.85 6.01
C VAL A 60 7.97 -3.73 5.02
N VAL A 61 7.56 -2.48 5.29
CA VAL A 61 7.93 -1.32 4.47
C VAL A 61 9.45 -1.16 4.43
N THR A 62 10.13 -1.32 5.57
CA THR A 62 11.59 -1.28 5.65
C THR A 62 12.24 -2.37 4.78
N ALA A 63 11.70 -3.60 4.81
CA ALA A 63 12.19 -4.69 3.98
C ALA A 63 12.00 -4.40 2.48
N PHE A 64 10.85 -3.87 2.11
CA PHE A 64 10.57 -3.42 0.74
C PHE A 64 11.55 -2.33 0.29
N GLN A 65 11.78 -1.31 1.12
CA GLN A 65 12.74 -0.25 0.83
C GLN A 65 14.18 -0.79 0.68
N ARG A 66 14.61 -1.75 1.51
CA ARG A 66 15.93 -2.39 1.34
C ARG A 66 16.09 -3.09 -0.02
N HIS A 67 14.98 -3.57 -0.58
CA HIS A 67 15.01 -4.23 -1.88
C HIS A 67 14.95 -3.22 -3.04
N PHE A 68 14.07 -2.23 -2.97
CA PHE A 68 13.73 -1.36 -4.10
C PHE A 68 14.17 0.10 -3.96
N ARG A 69 14.38 0.59 -2.74
CA ARG A 69 14.75 1.98 -2.41
C ARG A 69 15.89 2.03 -1.39
N GLN A 70 17.03 1.41 -1.71
CA GLN A 70 18.20 1.39 -0.81
C GLN A 70 18.73 2.79 -0.44
N ALA A 71 18.41 3.81 -1.24
CA ALA A 71 18.75 5.20 -0.96
C ALA A 71 17.99 5.79 0.25
N CYS A 72 16.83 5.23 0.64
CA CYS A 72 16.02 5.72 1.77
C CYS A 72 15.28 4.55 2.42
N VAL A 73 15.84 4.06 3.53
CA VAL A 73 15.34 2.92 4.30
C VAL A 73 14.99 3.41 5.71
N ASP A 74 13.85 4.07 5.83
CA ASP A 74 13.37 4.72 7.06
C ASP A 74 12.12 4.05 7.64
N GLY A 75 11.53 3.07 6.94
CA GLY A 75 10.29 2.41 7.32
C GLY A 75 9.04 3.28 7.15
N VAL A 76 9.14 4.41 6.45
CA VAL A 76 8.05 5.33 6.11
C VAL A 76 7.63 5.10 4.66
N ALA A 77 6.35 4.84 4.44
CA ALA A 77 5.81 4.76 3.08
C ALA A 77 5.58 6.17 2.53
N ASP A 78 6.66 6.82 2.12
CA ASP A 78 6.65 8.12 1.45
C ASP A 78 6.08 8.02 0.02
N PRO A 79 5.73 9.15 -0.63
CA PRO A 79 5.30 9.20 -2.03
C PRO A 79 6.08 8.32 -3.00
N GLN A 80 7.42 8.31 -2.91
CA GLN A 80 8.25 7.53 -3.80
C GLN A 80 8.18 6.04 -3.45
N THR A 81 8.19 5.68 -2.17
CA THR A 81 7.99 4.29 -1.75
C THR A 81 6.63 3.75 -2.24
N GLN A 82 5.56 4.52 -2.07
CA GLN A 82 4.23 4.16 -2.55
C GLN A 82 4.15 4.08 -4.08
N ALA A 83 4.83 4.99 -4.79
CA ALA A 83 4.91 4.97 -6.24
C ALA A 83 5.63 3.72 -6.78
N VAL A 84 6.77 3.35 -6.17
CA VAL A 84 7.52 2.15 -6.55
C VAL A 84 6.69 0.90 -6.28
N LEU A 85 6.02 0.81 -5.13
CA LEU A 85 5.13 -0.31 -4.83
C LEU A 85 3.99 -0.44 -5.85
N ARG A 86 3.38 0.69 -6.25
CA ARG A 86 2.32 0.71 -7.25
C ARG A 86 2.80 0.35 -8.66
N ALA A 87 4.06 0.64 -9.00
CA ALA A 87 4.64 0.27 -10.29
C ALA A 87 4.98 -1.23 -10.40
N LEU A 88 5.02 -1.95 -9.28
CA LEU A 88 5.31 -3.38 -9.21
C LEU A 88 4.05 -4.26 -9.16
N ALA A 89 2.89 -3.67 -8.90
CA ALA A 89 1.59 -4.33 -8.87
C ALA A 89 0.89 -4.24 -10.23
#